data_AF-A0A1W6LLU7-F1
#
_entry.id   AF-A0A1W6LLU7-F1
#
_cell.length_a   1.000
_cell.length_b   1.000
_cell.length_c   1.000
_cell.angle_alpha   90.00
_cell.angle_beta   90.00
_cell.angle_gamma   90.00
#
_symmetry.space_group_name_H-M   'P 1'
#
loop_
_entity.id
_entity.type
_entity.pdbx_description
1 polymer ?
#
loop_
_entity_poly.entity_id
_entity_poly.type
_entity_poly.pdbx_seq_one_letter_code
_entity_poly.pdbx_strand_id
1 'polypeptide(L)'
;MIQCKDCKYCKEGANGEMIFLCNPFKYIVEPECLQKWQIMKLNELLSIQTSQARANSKLNDIQDKIIKYVEREIDDMEDADGWKYLDDQEDDPESPDWDEEDYEKYDF
;
A
#
# COMPACT_ATOMS: atom_id res chain seq x y z
N MET A 1 12.75 -40.56 10.38
CA MET A 1 11.91 -39.47 10.91
C MET A 1 12.54 -38.97 12.20
N ILE A 2 13.54 -38.11 12.04
CA ILE A 2 14.03 -37.30 13.16
C ILE A 2 12.96 -36.24 13.44
N GLN A 3 12.42 -36.19 14.67
CA GLN A 3 11.56 -35.07 15.04
C GLN A 3 12.43 -33.81 15.15
N CYS A 4 11.88 -32.63 14.87
CA CYS A 4 12.66 -31.39 14.95
C CYS A 4 13.22 -31.15 16.37
N LYS A 5 12.64 -31.76 17.40
CA LYS A 5 13.18 -31.79 18.78
C LYS A 5 14.52 -32.53 18.91
N ASP A 6 14.76 -33.51 18.04
CA ASP A 6 15.99 -34.30 17.99
C ASP A 6 17.00 -33.72 16.98
N CYS A 7 16.65 -32.61 16.31
CA CYS A 7 17.51 -31.95 15.35
C CYS A 7 18.49 -31.01 16.08
N LYS A 8 19.79 -31.29 15.96
CA LYS A 8 20.89 -30.44 16.49
C LYS A 8 20.90 -28.98 16.00
N TYR A 9 20.12 -28.69 14.96
CA TYR A 9 19.98 -27.36 14.37
C TYR A 9 18.62 -26.71 14.65
N CYS A 10 17.78 -27.29 15.51
CA CYS A 10 16.52 -26.69 15.93
C CYS A 10 16.64 -26.23 17.38
N LYS A 11 16.14 -25.03 17.66
CA LYS A 11 16.05 -24.47 19.01
C LYS A 11 14.64 -23.97 19.25
N GLU A 12 14.10 -24.26 20.41
CA GLU A 12 12.87 -23.63 20.90
C GLU A 12 13.24 -22.26 21.50
N GLY A 13 12.62 -21.20 21.00
CA GLY A 13 12.74 -19.85 21.53
C GLY A 13 11.90 -19.66 22.80
N ALA A 14 12.15 -18.58 23.53
CA ALA A 14 11.51 -18.29 24.83
C ALA A 14 9.96 -18.23 24.76
N ASN A 15 9.40 -17.96 23.58
CA ASN A 15 7.96 -17.83 23.35
C ASN A 15 7.34 -19.06 22.66
N GLY A 16 8.04 -20.20 22.61
CA GLY A 16 7.58 -21.41 21.92
C GLY A 16 7.75 -21.37 20.40
N GLU A 17 8.46 -20.37 19.88
CA GLU A 17 8.82 -20.28 18.45
C GLU A 17 9.92 -21.28 18.12
N MET A 18 9.79 -21.99 17.00
CA MET A 18 10.81 -22.92 16.54
C MET A 18 11.83 -22.19 15.66
N ILE A 19 13.06 -22.04 16.16
CA ILE A 19 14.17 -21.41 15.46
C ILE A 19 15.05 -22.49 14.85
N PHE A 20 15.11 -22.53 13.52
CA PHE A 20 15.99 -23.43 12.80
C PHE A 20 17.28 -22.71 12.41
N LEU A 21 18.39 -23.18 12.95
CA LEU A 21 19.75 -22.78 12.62
C LEU A 21 20.32 -23.57 11.43
N CYS A 22 19.54 -24.50 10.86
CA CYS A 22 19.99 -25.28 9.71
C CYS A 22 20.06 -24.38 8.48
N ASN A 23 21.21 -24.38 7.80
CA ASN A 23 21.32 -23.77 6.49
C ASN A 23 20.74 -24.75 5.45
N PRO A 24 19.64 -24.40 4.76
CA PRO A 24 18.97 -25.30 3.81
C PRO A 24 19.84 -25.67 2.59
N PHE A 25 20.95 -24.97 2.34
CA PHE A 25 21.86 -25.31 1.24
C PHE A 25 23.11 -26.08 1.69
N LYS A 26 23.32 -26.24 3.01
CA LYS A 26 24.58 -26.77 3.55
C LYS A 26 24.40 -27.92 4.56
N TYR A 27 23.30 -27.92 5.32
CA TYR A 27 23.10 -28.84 6.44
C TYR A 27 21.65 -29.37 6.53
N ILE A 28 21.06 -29.75 5.39
CA ILE A 28 19.78 -30.49 5.39
C ILE A 28 20.06 -31.93 5.80
N VAL A 29 19.41 -32.38 6.87
CA VAL A 29 19.50 -33.76 7.37
C VAL A 29 18.52 -34.68 6.62
N GLU A 30 17.28 -34.24 6.44
CA GLU A 30 16.22 -34.95 5.72
C GLU A 30 15.49 -33.97 4.78
N PRO A 31 15.00 -34.40 3.61
CA PRO A 31 14.31 -33.52 2.65
C PRO A 31 13.05 -32.84 3.24
N GLU A 32 12.39 -33.49 4.20
CA GLU A 32 11.24 -32.93 4.95
C GLU A 32 11.59 -31.65 5.74
N CYS A 33 12.86 -31.46 6.12
CA CYS A 33 13.31 -30.25 6.81
C CYS A 33 13.14 -29.01 5.93
N LEU A 34 13.29 -29.14 4.60
CA LEU A 34 13.09 -28.03 3.67
C LEU A 34 11.62 -27.60 3.63
N GLN A 35 10.69 -28.56 3.61
CA GLN A 35 9.25 -28.28 3.62
C GLN A 35 8.83 -27.59 4.93
N LYS A 36 9.31 -28.08 6.08
CA LYS A 36 9.06 -27.44 7.38
C LYS A 36 9.61 -26.01 7.40
N TRP A 37 10.81 -25.80 6.86
CA TRP A 37 11.41 -24.48 6.73
C TRP A 37 10.58 -23.52 5.87
N GLN A 38 10.10 -24.00 4.71
CA GLN A 38 9.21 -23.24 3.84
C GLN A 38 7.91 -22.84 4.56
N ILE A 39 7.28 -23.76 5.29
CA ILE A 39 6.05 -23.49 6.04
C ILE A 39 6.26 -22.41 7.11
N MET A 40 7.36 -22.47 7.88
CA MET A 40 7.65 -21.43 8.87
C MET A 40 7.87 -20.06 8.23
N LYS A 41 8.61 -20.01 7.10
CA LYS A 41 8.83 -18.74 6.40
C LYS A 41 7.54 -18.17 5.81
N LEU A 42 6.62 -19.02 5.36
CA LEU A 42 5.29 -18.59 4.95
C LEU A 42 4.48 -18.04 6.13
N ASN A 43 4.53 -18.68 7.30
CA ASN A 43 3.87 -18.17 8.50
C ASN A 43 4.43 -16.81 8.94
N GLU A 44 5.76 -16.65 8.92
CA GLU A 44 6.43 -15.38 9.21
C GLU A 44 5.95 -14.28 8.25
N LEU A 45 5.95 -14.57 6.94
CA LEU A 45 5.49 -13.63 5.91
C LEU A 45 4.01 -13.26 6.08
N LEU A 46 3.15 -14.23 6.40
CA LEU A 46 1.73 -13.99 6.63
C LEU A 46 1.49 -13.13 7.88
N SER A 47 2.29 -13.33 8.94
CA SER A 47 2.23 -12.49 10.14
C SER A 47 2.60 -11.03 9.83
N ILE A 48 3.64 -10.82 9.01
CA ILE A 48 4.06 -9.50 8.57
C ILE A 48 2.97 -8.88 7.71
N GLN A 49 2.44 -9.61 6.72
CA GLN A 49 1.41 -9.09 5.82
C GLN A 49 0.13 -8.69 6.55
N THR A 50 -0.30 -9.49 7.53
CA THR A 50 -1.47 -9.16 8.35
C THR A 50 -1.23 -7.95 9.24
N SER A 51 -0.01 -7.77 9.75
CA SER A 51 0.36 -6.57 10.51
C SER A 51 0.34 -5.31 9.64
N GLN A 52 0.84 -5.40 8.41
CA GLN A 52 0.82 -4.30 7.43
C GLN A 52 -0.61 -3.95 7.02
N ALA A 53 -1.45 -4.95 6.74
CA ALA A 53 -2.86 -4.73 6.40
C ALA A 53 -3.60 -3.97 7.52
N ARG A 54 -3.33 -4.30 8.79
CA ARG A 54 -3.90 -3.58 9.95
C ARG A 54 -3.36 -2.16 10.12
N ALA A 55 -2.12 -1.91 9.72
CA ALA A 55 -1.55 -0.56 9.72
C ALA A 55 -2.21 0.29 8.63
N ASN A 56 -2.31 -0.25 7.42
CA ASN A 56 -2.95 0.42 6.28
C ASN A 56 -4.43 0.70 6.53
N SER A 57 -5.16 -0.22 7.16
CA SER A 57 -6.57 0.04 7.49
C SER A 57 -6.75 1.25 8.40
N LYS A 58 -5.84 1.48 9.35
CA LYS A 58 -5.87 2.69 10.21
C LYS A 58 -5.52 3.96 9.45
N LEU A 59 -4.66 3.87 8.44
CA LEU A 59 -4.29 5.00 7.59
C LEU A 59 -5.44 5.39 6.68
N ASN A 60 -6.22 4.44 6.17
CA ASN A 60 -7.41 4.74 5.36
C ASN A 60 -8.42 5.60 6.12
N ASP A 61 -8.74 5.28 7.38
CA ASP A 61 -9.64 6.11 8.19
C ASP A 61 -9.14 7.55 8.38
N ILE A 62 -7.81 7.74 8.39
CA ILE A 62 -7.20 9.06 8.47
C ILE A 62 -7.25 9.76 7.11
N GLN A 63 -6.98 9.04 6.03
CA GLN A 63 -7.09 9.56 4.66
C GLN A 63 -8.50 10.08 4.39
N ASP A 64 -9.54 9.34 4.77
CA ASP A 64 -10.94 9.77 4.61
C ASP A 64 -11.24 11.08 5.36
N LYS A 65 -10.63 11.28 6.53
CA LYS A 65 -10.79 12.54 7.30
C LYS A 65 -10.06 13.70 6.66
N ILE A 66 -8.88 13.46 6.12
CA ILE A 66 -8.10 14.49 5.42
C ILE A 66 -8.85 14.91 4.15
N ILE A 67 -9.36 13.95 3.36
CA ILE A 67 -10.13 14.24 2.15
C ILE A 67 -11.33 15.13 2.48
N LYS A 68 -12.15 14.73 3.47
CA LYS A 68 -13.31 15.54 3.90
C LYS A 68 -12.94 16.94 4.39
N TYR A 69 -11.81 17.07 5.06
CA TYR A 69 -11.34 18.37 5.53
C TYR A 69 -10.90 19.25 4.35
N VAL A 70 -10.17 18.68 3.39
CA VAL A 70 -9.74 19.38 2.17
C VAL A 70 -10.95 19.78 1.32
N GLU A 71 -11.94 18.89 1.13
CA GLU A 71 -13.20 19.22 0.44
C GLU A 71 -13.86 20.45 1.06
N ARG A 72 -13.99 20.47 2.40
CA ARG A 72 -14.56 21.61 3.11
C ARG A 72 -13.76 22.90 2.93
N GLU A 73 -12.43 22.84 3.00
CA GLU A 73 -11.61 24.04 2.81
C GLU A 73 -11.69 24.56 1.36
N ILE A 74 -11.85 23.69 0.37
CA ILE A 74 -12.11 24.09 -1.02
C ILE A 74 -13.47 24.76 -1.13
N ASP A 75 -14.52 24.17 -0.55
CA ASP A 75 -15.87 24.75 -0.55
C ASP A 75 -15.89 26.14 0.13
N ASP A 76 -15.22 26.27 1.30
CA ASP A 76 -15.13 27.53 2.03
C ASP A 76 -14.35 28.61 1.23
N MET A 77 -13.37 28.21 0.40
CA MET A 77 -12.64 29.10 -0.51
C MET A 77 -13.49 29.52 -1.72
N GLU A 78 -14.24 28.59 -2.33
CA GLU A 78 -15.15 28.87 -3.44
C GLU A 78 -16.28 29.83 -3.01
N ASP A 79 -16.86 29.64 -1.82
CA ASP A 79 -17.89 30.52 -1.27
C ASP A 79 -17.34 31.94 -0.98
N ALA A 80 -16.09 32.04 -0.52
CA ALA A 80 -15.43 33.31 -0.26
C ALA A 80 -15.08 34.07 -1.55
N ASP A 81 -14.69 33.35 -2.61
CA ASP A 81 -14.43 33.93 -3.93
C ASP A 81 -15.73 34.19 -4.72
N GLY A 82 -16.83 33.50 -4.41
CA GLY A 82 -18.15 33.70 -5.01
C GLY A 82 -18.72 35.12 -4.86
N TRP A 83 -18.36 35.82 -3.78
CA TRP A 83 -18.72 37.24 -3.60
C TRP A 83 -18.07 38.17 -4.62
N LYS A 84 -16.97 37.77 -5.26
CA LYS A 84 -16.28 38.60 -6.28
C LYS A 84 -16.94 38.49 -7.65
N TYR A 85 -17.75 37.46 -7.89
CA TYR A 85 -18.41 37.20 -9.17
C TYR A 85 -19.89 37.62 -9.19
N LEU A 86 -20.45 38.04 -8.06
CA LEU A 86 -21.83 38.52 -7.96
C LEU A 86 -22.03 39.96 -8.46
N ASP A 87 -20.96 40.77 -8.58
CA ASP A 87 -21.00 42.14 -9.12
C ASP A 87 -20.69 42.21 -10.64
N ASP A 88 -20.20 41.11 -11.26
CA ASP A 88 -19.75 41.07 -12.67
C ASP A 88 -20.62 40.16 -13.56
N GLN A 89 -21.86 39.83 -13.16
CA GLN A 89 -22.75 38.96 -13.93
C GLN A 89 -23.67 39.75 -14.90
N GLU A 90 -23.12 40.75 -15.60
CA GLU A 90 -23.78 41.43 -16.73
C GLU A 90 -23.04 41.36 -18.07
N ASP A 91 -21.82 40.80 -18.15
CA ASP A 91 -21.12 40.64 -19.44
C ASP A 91 -20.65 39.19 -19.62
N ASP A 92 -21.36 38.46 -20.48
CA ASP A 92 -20.97 37.18 -21.06
C ASP A 92 -20.01 37.46 -22.23
N PRO A 93 -18.68 37.20 -22.11
CA PRO A 93 -17.81 37.25 -23.27
C PRO A 93 -17.84 35.87 -23.93
N GLU A 94 -18.44 35.83 -25.12
CA GLU A 94 -18.45 34.72 -26.08
C GLU A 94 -17.29 33.72 -25.87
N SER A 95 -17.66 32.45 -25.61
CA SER A 95 -16.75 31.31 -25.61
C SER A 95 -15.86 31.35 -26.86
N PRO A 96 -14.52 31.35 -26.73
CA PRO A 96 -13.65 31.17 -27.89
C PRO A 96 -13.94 29.79 -28.47
N ASP A 97 -14.39 29.78 -29.73
CA ASP A 97 -14.54 28.57 -30.53
C ASP A 97 -13.14 27.97 -30.76
N TRP A 98 -12.84 26.88 -30.05
CA TRP A 98 -11.55 26.18 -30.16
C TRP A 98 -11.52 25.16 -31.30
N ASP A 99 -12.52 25.19 -32.19
CA ASP A 99 -12.62 24.28 -33.33
C ASP A 99 -12.16 24.97 -34.63
N GLU A 100 -10.87 25.27 -34.81
CA GLU A 100 -10.27 25.26 -36.16
C GLU A 100 -8.72 25.23 -36.15
N GLU A 101 -8.20 24.05 -36.54
CA GLU A 101 -6.98 23.83 -37.32
C GLU A 101 -5.62 24.31 -36.77
N ASP A 102 -4.86 23.40 -36.15
CA ASP A 102 -3.43 23.25 -36.51
C ASP A 102 -2.90 21.82 -36.23
N TYR A 103 -3.29 20.87 -37.08
CA TYR A 103 -2.65 19.56 -37.20
C TYR A 103 -1.75 19.55 -38.45
N GLU A 104 -0.77 20.46 -38.54
CA GLU A 104 0.34 20.29 -39.49
C GLU A 104 1.26 19.13 -39.05
N LYS A 105 0.83 17.92 -39.43
CA LYS A 105 1.62 16.90 -40.12
C LYS A 105 3.15 16.95 -39.90
N TYR A 106 3.65 16.20 -38.93
CA TYR A 106 5.04 15.71 -38.97
C TYR A 106 5.10 14.45 -39.83
N ASP A 107 5.62 14.58 -41.06
CA ASP A 107 6.13 13.45 -41.83
C ASP A 107 7.45 12.96 -41.20
N PHE A 108 7.56 11.62 -41.11
CA PHE A 108 8.61 10.83 -40.46
C PHE A 108 9.98 10.92 -41.16
#